data_AF-A0A9N9G5C5-F1
#
_entry.id   AF-A0A9N9G5C5-F1
#
_cell.length_a   1.000
_cell.length_b   1.000
_cell.length_c   1.000
_cell.angle_alpha   90.00
_cell.angle_beta   90.00
_cell.angle_gamma   90.00
#
_symmetry.space_group_name_H-M   'P 1'
#
loop_
_entity.id
_entity.type
_entity.pdbx_description
1 polymer ?
#
loop_
_entity_poly.entity_id
_entity_poly.type
_entity_poly.pdbx_seq_one_letter_code
_entity_poly.pdbx_strand_id
1 'polypeptide(L)'
;MNPEIYPIDLSAIDDPEIEKVVDDRVDQFMRILETQGNQKGQIAVIFHEKRTKKAWFSKSEEEICWEQWPVTINTVICRTENGIDQFLTQTKRIRKDMDDQLATCLLDIIRFVNDKKDHIPPITTSDINPFPFQIVIPDTADTWGTVLKRILTDPSQQI
;
A
#
# COMPACT_ATOMS: atom_id res chain seq x y z
N MET A 1 24.02 -1.68 -2.08
CA MET A 1 22.93 -2.22 -2.90
C MET A 1 23.22 -1.85 -4.35
N ASN A 2 23.29 -2.85 -5.23
CA ASN A 2 23.47 -2.61 -6.66
C ASN A 2 22.08 -2.34 -7.27
N PRO A 3 21.81 -1.15 -7.84
CA PRO A 3 20.54 -0.86 -8.49
C PRO A 3 20.57 -1.51 -9.89
N GLU A 4 20.45 -2.83 -9.94
CA GLU A 4 20.20 -3.52 -11.20
C GLU A 4 18.74 -3.26 -11.63
N ILE A 5 18.59 -2.18 -12.40
CA ILE A 5 17.67 -1.95 -13.50
C ILE A 5 16.42 -2.84 -13.46
N TYR A 6 15.37 -2.34 -12.80
CA TYR A 6 14.02 -2.77 -13.14
C TYR A 6 13.73 -2.33 -14.58
N PRO A 7 13.09 -3.16 -15.43
CA PRO A 7 12.70 -2.77 -16.78
C PRO A 7 11.62 -1.67 -16.84
N ILE A 8 11.21 -1.13 -15.69
CA ILE A 8 10.27 -0.02 -15.54
C ILE A 8 10.97 1.05 -14.70
N ASP A 9 11.10 2.24 -15.26
CA ASP A 9 11.58 3.43 -14.54
C ASP A 9 10.49 3.85 -13.55
N LEU A 10 10.63 3.41 -12.29
CA LEU A 10 9.67 3.71 -11.23
C LEU A 10 9.85 5.16 -10.81
N SER A 11 8.90 6.02 -11.19
CA SER A 11 8.85 7.38 -10.68
C SER A 11 8.37 7.35 -9.22
N ALA A 12 9.25 7.72 -8.30
CA ALA A 12 8.92 7.93 -6.89
C ALA A 12 8.69 9.42 -6.61
N ILE A 13 7.90 9.71 -5.57
CA ILE A 13 7.79 11.08 -5.05
C ILE A 13 9.06 11.37 -4.26
N ASP A 14 9.76 12.44 -4.62
CA ASP A 14 10.95 12.94 -3.90
C ASP A 14 10.50 13.74 -2.66
N ASP A 15 9.93 13.03 -1.68
CA ASP A 15 9.50 13.57 -0.40
C ASP A 15 9.96 12.62 0.73
N PRO A 16 10.92 13.06 1.57
CA PRO A 16 11.51 12.21 2.61
C PRO A 16 10.52 11.86 3.73
N GLU A 17 9.47 12.66 3.93
CA GLU A 17 8.43 12.33 4.92
C GLU A 17 7.55 11.19 4.40
N ILE A 18 7.20 11.21 3.12
CA ILE A 18 6.45 10.12 2.47
C ILE A 18 7.27 8.84 2.44
N GLU A 19 8.55 8.91 2.05
CA GLU A 19 9.45 7.76 2.03
C GLU A 19 9.53 7.10 3.42
N LYS A 20 9.73 7.91 4.46
CA LYS A 20 9.75 7.43 5.84
C LYS A 20 8.44 6.76 6.26
N VAL A 21 7.29 7.35 5.93
CA VAL A 21 5.97 6.76 6.26
C VAL A 21 5.77 5.42 5.55
N VAL A 22 6.21 5.30 4.30
CA VAL A 22 6.16 4.03 3.55
C VAL A 22 7.05 2.99 4.22
N ASP A 23 8.31 3.34 4.50
CA ASP A 23 9.28 2.43 5.11
C ASP A 23 8.81 1.95 6.50
N ASP A 24 8.38 2.86 7.38
CA ASP A 24 7.90 2.54 8.72
C ASP A 24 6.72 1.53 8.67
N ARG A 25 5.84 1.68 7.68
CA ARG A 25 4.65 0.83 7.50
C ARG A 25 4.98 -0.50 6.83
N VAL A 26 5.90 -0.53 5.87
CA VAL A 26 6.41 -1.77 5.28
C VAL A 26 7.13 -2.60 6.34
N ASP A 27 7.96 -1.97 7.17
CA ASP A 27 8.63 -2.62 8.29
C ASP A 27 7.64 -3.17 9.32
N GLN A 28 6.59 -2.41 9.64
CA GLN A 28 5.50 -2.88 10.50
C GLN A 28 4.80 -4.11 9.88
N PHE A 29 4.52 -4.08 8.58
CA PHE A 29 3.88 -5.18 7.87
C PHE A 29 4.74 -6.44 7.91
N MET A 30 6.04 -6.33 7.63
CA MET A 30 6.97 -7.47 7.66
C MET A 30 7.03 -8.11 9.04
N ARG A 31 7.12 -7.31 10.12
CA ARG A 31 7.09 -7.84 11.50
C ARG A 31 5.81 -8.61 11.82
N ILE A 32 4.65 -8.12 11.38
CA ILE A 32 3.36 -8.79 11.59
C ILE A 32 3.34 -10.13 10.84
N LEU A 33 3.79 -10.12 9.58
CA LEU A 33 3.81 -11.30 8.72
C LEU A 33 4.70 -12.40 9.30
N GLU A 34 5.88 -12.04 9.79
CA GLU A 34 6.82 -12.93 10.48
C GLU A 34 6.22 -13.49 11.78
N THR A 35 5.64 -12.63 12.62
CA THR A 35 5.10 -13.02 13.93
C THR A 35 3.92 -13.98 13.81
N GLN A 36 3.06 -13.81 12.81
CA GLN A 36 1.89 -14.65 12.60
C GLN A 36 2.23 -15.98 11.90
N GLY A 37 3.46 -16.15 11.42
CA GLY A 37 3.84 -17.30 10.58
C GLY A 37 3.07 -17.35 9.26
N ASN A 38 2.45 -16.25 8.87
CA ASN A 38 1.58 -16.16 7.71
C ASN A 38 2.43 -16.02 6.43
N GLN A 39 2.16 -16.85 5.44
CA GLN A 39 2.77 -16.72 4.11
C GLN A 39 2.02 -15.74 3.20
N LYS A 40 0.96 -15.11 3.72
CA LYS A 40 0.12 -14.19 2.98
C LYS A 40 -0.34 -13.06 3.90
N GLY A 41 -0.16 -11.84 3.45
CA GLY A 41 -0.62 -10.63 4.13
C GLY A 41 -1.21 -9.63 3.15
N GLN A 42 -1.91 -8.64 3.69
CA GLN A 42 -2.41 -7.50 2.92
C GLN A 42 -1.95 -6.19 3.55
N ILE A 43 -1.70 -5.21 2.69
CA ILE A 43 -1.42 -3.81 3.03
C ILE A 43 -2.21 -2.95 2.06
N ALA A 44 -2.75 -1.82 2.47
CA ALA A 44 -3.44 -0.91 1.56
C ALA A 44 -3.01 0.53 1.72
N VAL A 45 -3.06 1.25 0.61
CA VAL A 45 -3.08 2.71 0.59
C VAL A 45 -4.53 3.16 0.51
N ILE A 46 -4.94 4.10 1.35
CA ILE A 46 -6.27 4.68 1.36
C ILE A 46 -6.14 6.18 1.19
N PHE A 47 -6.82 6.73 0.18
CA PHE A 47 -6.91 8.17 -0.02
C PHE A 47 -8.21 8.73 0.56
N HIS A 48 -8.12 9.88 1.22
CA HIS A 48 -9.25 10.50 1.89
C HIS A 48 -9.33 12.02 1.67
N GLU A 49 -10.53 12.57 1.76
CA GLU A 49 -10.82 14.00 1.71
C GLU A 49 -11.25 14.48 3.10
N LYS A 50 -10.69 15.60 3.57
CA LYS A 50 -11.18 16.28 4.77
C LYS A 50 -12.36 17.17 4.38
N ARG A 51 -13.59 16.75 4.74
CA ARG A 51 -14.80 17.52 4.50
C ARG A 51 -15.29 18.17 5.78
N THR A 52 -15.27 19.51 5.84
CA THR A 52 -15.93 20.26 6.91
C THR A 52 -17.43 20.32 6.65
N LYS A 53 -18.25 19.65 7.44
CA LYS A 53 -19.70 19.87 7.44
C LYS A 53 -19.99 21.12 8.27
N LYS A 54 -20.57 22.14 7.63
CA LYS A 54 -21.16 23.28 8.35
C LYS A 54 -22.55 22.87 8.84
N ALA A 55 -22.62 22.25 10.03
CA ALA A 55 -23.88 22.18 10.75
C ALA A 55 -24.09 23.53 11.45
N TRP A 56 -25.32 24.04 11.41
CA TRP A 56 -25.74 25.35 11.92
C TRP A 56 -25.33 25.72 13.36
N PHE A 57 -24.75 24.80 14.15
CA PHE A 57 -24.12 25.07 15.45
C PHE A 57 -22.87 24.25 15.78
N SER A 58 -22.28 23.51 14.83
CA SER A 58 -21.02 22.81 15.05
C SER A 58 -20.22 22.67 13.75
N LYS A 59 -18.91 22.88 13.85
CA LYS A 59 -17.96 22.43 12.81
C LYS A 59 -17.57 21.00 13.18
N SER A 60 -18.01 20.04 12.38
CA SER A 60 -17.47 18.68 12.43
C SER A 60 -16.64 18.46 11.16
N GLU A 61 -15.38 18.10 11.33
CA GLU A 61 -14.54 17.61 10.24
C GLU A 61 -14.77 16.11 10.10
N GLU A 62 -15.06 15.67 8.89
CA GLU A 62 -15.22 14.26 8.53
C GLU A 62 -14.15 13.91 7.51
N GLU A 63 -13.50 12.76 7.69
CA GLU A 63 -12.62 12.18 6.67
C GLU A 63 -13.44 11.23 5.81
N ILE A 64 -13.39 11.40 4.49
CA ILE A 64 -14.15 10.57 3.55
C ILE A 64 -13.14 9.83 2.67
N CYS A 65 -13.09 8.51 2.81
CA CYS A 65 -12.35 7.64 1.91
C CYS A 65 -12.98 7.71 0.51
N TRP A 66 -12.20 8.13 -0.48
CA TRP A 66 -12.64 8.20 -1.88
C TRP A 66 -11.94 7.17 -2.76
N GLU A 67 -10.82 6.59 -2.32
CA GLU A 67 -10.13 5.52 -3.05
C GLU A 67 -9.32 4.60 -2.14
N GLN A 68 -9.24 3.31 -2.50
CA GLN A 68 -8.46 2.29 -1.79
C GLN A 68 -7.65 1.42 -2.76
N TRP A 69 -6.43 1.09 -2.37
CA TRP A 69 -5.51 0.24 -3.11
C TRP A 69 -4.99 -0.90 -2.23
N PRO A 70 -5.75 -1.99 -2.09
CA PRO A 70 -5.29 -3.16 -1.37
C PRO A 70 -4.28 -3.97 -2.18
N VAL A 71 -3.11 -4.20 -1.61
CA VAL A 71 -2.03 -5.02 -2.15
C VAL A 71 -1.92 -6.30 -1.33
N THR A 72 -2.03 -7.45 -2.00
CA THR A 72 -1.84 -8.76 -1.37
C THR A 72 -0.43 -9.26 -1.63
N ILE A 73 0.30 -9.56 -0.57
CA ILE A 73 1.68 -10.05 -0.63
C ILE A 73 1.68 -11.51 -0.18
N ASN A 74 2.30 -12.38 -0.98
CA ASN A 74 2.54 -13.77 -0.62
C ASN A 74 4.05 -13.99 -0.51
N THR A 75 4.51 -14.53 0.62
CA THR A 75 5.92 -14.88 0.81
C THR A 75 6.19 -16.31 0.35
N VAL A 76 7.33 -16.50 -0.30
CA VAL A 76 7.77 -17.81 -0.79
C VAL A 76 9.03 -18.21 -0.03
N ILE A 77 8.99 -19.38 0.61
CA ILE A 77 10.14 -19.94 1.33
C ILE A 77 10.84 -20.95 0.44
N CYS A 78 12.08 -20.64 0.04
CA CYS A 78 12.96 -21.57 -0.68
C CYS A 78 13.78 -22.38 0.32
N ARG A 79 13.71 -23.72 0.26
CA ARG A 79 14.47 -24.62 1.16
C ARG A 79 15.69 -25.20 0.45
N THR A 80 16.83 -25.23 1.13
CA THR A 80 18.08 -25.83 0.63
C THR A 80 18.12 -27.36 0.76
N GLU A 81 17.10 -27.95 1.39
CA GLU A 81 16.98 -29.39 1.66
C GLU A 81 17.05 -30.26 0.38
N ASN A 82 16.68 -29.70 -0.77
CA ASN A 82 16.69 -30.38 -2.07
C ASN A 82 18.06 -30.31 -2.80
N GLY A 83 19.10 -29.81 -2.14
CA GLY A 83 20.43 -29.61 -2.71
C GLY A 83 20.62 -28.21 -3.31
N ILE A 84 21.89 -27.77 -3.33
CA ILE A 84 22.29 -26.41 -3.70
C ILE A 84 21.85 -26.06 -5.14
N ASP A 85 22.02 -26.97 -6.09
CA ASP A 85 21.68 -26.73 -7.50
C ASP A 85 20.17 -26.52 -7.72
N GLN A 86 19.33 -27.27 -7.00
CA GLN A 86 17.88 -27.12 -7.05
C GLN A 86 17.45 -25.81 -6.39
N PHE A 87 18.05 -25.46 -5.24
CA PHE A 87 17.80 -24.19 -4.56
C PHE A 87 18.15 -22.97 -5.44
N LEU A 88 19.31 -23.00 -6.11
CA LEU A 88 19.74 -21.93 -7.02
C LEU A 88 18.79 -21.82 -8.23
N THR A 89 18.36 -22.94 -8.81
CA THR A 89 17.44 -22.95 -9.94
C THR A 89 16.06 -22.43 -9.56
N GLN A 90 15.53 -22.88 -8.41
CA GLN A 90 14.24 -22.43 -7.88
C GLN A 90 14.24 -20.93 -7.57
N THR A 91 15.29 -20.43 -6.90
CA THR A 91 15.42 -19.01 -6.54
C THR A 91 15.50 -18.12 -7.78
N LYS A 92 16.24 -18.53 -8.81
CA LYS A 92 16.30 -17.82 -10.10
C LYS A 92 14.94 -17.74 -10.77
N ARG A 93 14.19 -18.85 -10.80
CA ARG A 93 12.84 -18.88 -11.38
C ARG A 93 11.88 -17.98 -10.61
N ILE A 94 11.85 -18.10 -9.28
CA ILE A 94 11.00 -17.26 -8.44
C ILE A 94 11.33 -15.79 -8.63
N ARG A 95 12.62 -15.42 -8.72
CA ARG A 95 13.01 -14.03 -8.95
C ARG A 95 12.45 -13.52 -10.28
N LYS A 96 12.60 -14.29 -11.35
CA LYS A 96 12.03 -13.94 -12.66
C LYS A 96 10.50 -13.79 -12.59
N ASP A 97 9.82 -14.75 -11.98
CA ASP A 97 8.35 -14.72 -11.84
C ASP A 97 7.88 -13.52 -10.97
N MET A 98 8.66 -13.11 -9.98
CA MET A 98 8.41 -11.91 -9.17
C MET A 98 8.58 -10.62 -9.98
N ASP A 99 9.64 -10.53 -10.78
CA ASP A 99 9.91 -9.37 -11.62
C ASP A 99 8.79 -9.19 -12.68
N ASP A 100 8.35 -10.28 -13.31
CA ASP A 100 7.25 -10.27 -14.29
C ASP A 100 5.90 -9.88 -13.63
N GLN A 101 5.64 -10.34 -12.39
CA GLN A 101 4.46 -9.98 -11.60
C GLN A 101 4.46 -8.51 -11.19
N LEU A 102 5.59 -7.99 -10.73
CA LEU A 102 5.73 -6.58 -10.36
C LEU A 102 5.47 -5.68 -11.57
N ALA A 103 6.07 -6.01 -12.73
CA ALA A 103 5.87 -5.25 -13.95
C ALA A 103 4.39 -5.23 -14.39
N THR A 104 3.72 -6.38 -14.31
CA THR A 104 2.28 -6.48 -14.62
C THR A 104 1.45 -5.63 -13.66
N CYS A 105 1.73 -5.71 -12.35
CA CYS A 105 1.03 -4.95 -11.32
C CYS A 105 1.13 -3.43 -11.56
N LEU A 106 2.32 -2.92 -11.91
CA LEU A 106 2.54 -1.51 -12.20
C LEU A 106 1.76 -1.04 -13.43
N LEU A 107 1.76 -1.84 -14.50
CA LEU A 107 0.97 -1.55 -15.70
C LEU A 107 -0.54 -1.57 -15.41
N ASP A 108 -0.98 -2.50 -14.57
CA ASP A 108 -2.37 -2.55 -14.12
C ASP A 108 -2.75 -1.30 -13.32
N ILE A 109 -1.88 -0.81 -12.42
CA ILE A 109 -2.10 0.47 -11.70
C ILE A 109 -2.28 1.61 -12.69
N ILE A 110 -1.38 1.75 -13.67
CA ILE A 110 -1.45 2.82 -14.69
C ILE A 110 -2.77 2.71 -15.48
N ARG A 111 -3.16 1.49 -15.87
CA ARG A 111 -4.42 1.27 -16.59
C ARG A 111 -5.61 1.64 -15.72
N PHE A 112 -5.66 1.20 -14.47
CA PHE A 112 -6.78 1.46 -13.57
C PHE A 112 -6.94 2.96 -13.29
N VAL A 113 -5.85 3.68 -13.05
CA VAL A 113 -5.89 5.14 -12.86
C VAL A 113 -6.41 5.85 -14.11
N ASN A 114 -5.99 5.42 -15.30
CA ASN A 114 -6.48 5.99 -16.56
C ASN A 114 -7.97 5.69 -16.83
N ASP A 115 -8.41 4.48 -16.52
CA ASP A 115 -9.80 4.03 -16.74
C ASP A 115 -10.78 4.64 -15.73
N LYS A 116 -10.30 5.01 -14.54
CA LYS A 116 -11.11 5.47 -13.40
C LYS A 116 -10.64 6.84 -12.91
N LYS A 117 -10.61 7.83 -13.80
CA LYS A 117 -10.23 9.20 -13.42
C LYS A 117 -11.39 10.07 -12.92
N ASP A 118 -12.63 9.66 -13.20
CA ASP A 118 -13.81 10.51 -12.98
C ASP A 118 -14.17 10.72 -11.50
N HIS A 119 -13.63 9.89 -10.60
CA HIS A 119 -13.88 9.98 -9.16
C HIS A 119 -12.78 10.74 -8.39
N ILE A 120 -11.72 11.19 -9.07
CA ILE A 120 -10.61 11.90 -8.42
C ILE A 120 -11.08 13.30 -7.98
N PRO A 121 -10.96 13.67 -6.68
CA PRO A 121 -11.37 14.97 -6.19
C PRO A 121 -10.58 16.12 -6.83
N PRO A 122 -11.16 17.33 -6.89
CA PRO A 122 -10.42 18.50 -7.36
C PRO A 122 -9.24 18.81 -6.43
N ILE A 123 -8.10 19.17 -7.02
CA ILE A 123 -6.94 19.65 -6.26
C ILE A 123 -7.29 21.00 -5.64
N THR A 124 -7.23 21.08 -4.32
CA THR A 124 -7.61 22.27 -3.53
C THR A 124 -6.45 22.89 -2.77
N THR A 125 -5.28 22.25 -2.77
CA THR A 125 -4.06 22.70 -2.09
C THR A 125 -2.92 22.88 -3.08
N SER A 126 -1.89 23.64 -2.68
CA SER A 126 -0.64 23.81 -3.43
C SER A 126 0.48 22.90 -2.90
N ASP A 127 0.13 21.92 -2.06
CA ASP A 127 1.09 20.99 -1.46
C ASP A 127 1.62 20.02 -2.51
N ILE A 128 2.84 19.51 -2.31
CA ILE A 128 3.48 18.54 -3.21
C ILE A 128 2.61 17.29 -3.35
N ASN A 129 1.96 16.88 -2.26
CA ASN A 129 0.96 15.82 -2.25
C ASN A 129 -0.45 16.40 -2.00
N PRO A 130 -1.28 16.56 -3.04
CA PRO A 130 -2.60 17.19 -2.91
C PRO A 130 -3.65 16.29 -2.26
N PHE A 131 -3.36 15.00 -2.10
CA PHE A 131 -4.32 14.01 -1.61
C PHE A 131 -3.80 13.32 -0.34
N PRO A 132 -4.41 13.60 0.82
CA PRO A 132 -4.11 12.89 2.06
C PRO A 132 -4.31 11.38 1.88
N PHE A 133 -3.35 10.61 2.41
CA PHE A 133 -3.41 9.16 2.40
C PHE A 133 -2.99 8.56 3.74
N GLN A 134 -3.35 7.30 3.92
CA GLN A 134 -2.89 6.46 5.01
C GLN A 134 -2.55 5.06 4.50
N ILE A 135 -1.52 4.45 5.09
CA ILE A 135 -1.13 3.06 4.81
C ILE A 135 -1.60 2.19 5.97
N VAL A 136 -2.37 1.15 5.66
CA VAL A 136 -3.05 0.33 6.66
C VAL A 136 -2.77 -1.14 6.44
N ILE A 137 -2.62 -1.87 7.55
CA ILE A 137 -2.38 -3.30 7.56
C ILE A 137 -3.60 -3.95 8.22
N PRO A 138 -4.52 -4.56 7.45
CA PRO A 138 -5.66 -5.29 8.00
C PRO A 138 -5.19 -6.44 8.91
N ASP A 139 -5.90 -6.64 10.02
CA ASP A 139 -5.74 -7.87 10.79
C ASP A 139 -6.41 -9.03 10.05
N THR A 140 -5.92 -10.25 10.29
CA THR A 140 -6.33 -11.50 9.66
C THR A 140 -7.83 -11.83 9.79
N ALA A 141 -8.53 -11.23 10.77
CA ALA A 141 -9.96 -11.40 10.99
C ALA A 141 -10.83 -10.30 10.32
N ASP A 142 -10.23 -9.24 9.78
CA ASP A 142 -10.96 -8.07 9.33
C ASP A 142 -11.21 -8.07 7.82
N THR A 143 -12.46 -7.78 7.44
CA THR A 143 -12.79 -7.40 6.06
C THR A 143 -12.43 -5.93 5.86
N TRP A 144 -12.06 -5.52 4.64
CA TRP A 144 -11.76 -4.11 4.30
C TRP A 144 -12.82 -3.11 4.79
N GLY A 145 -14.10 -3.48 4.77
CA GLY A 145 -15.17 -2.65 5.35
C GLY A 145 -15.06 -2.42 6.86
N THR A 146 -14.57 -3.39 7.62
CA THR A 146 -14.34 -3.28 9.08
C THR A 146 -13.09 -2.45 9.40
N VAL A 147 -12.07 -2.56 8.56
CA VAL A 147 -10.85 -1.73 8.64
C VAL A 147 -11.20 -0.27 8.41
N LEU A 148 -11.92 0.03 7.33
CA LEU A 148 -12.40 1.38 7.02
C LEU A 148 -13.28 1.95 8.12
N LYS A 149 -14.22 1.15 8.65
CA LYS A 149 -15.09 1.61 9.73
C LYS A 149 -14.27 2.05 10.94
N ARG A 150 -13.28 1.27 11.37
CA ARG A 150 -12.40 1.64 12.49
C ARG A 150 -11.61 2.90 12.21
N ILE A 151 -10.97 2.98 11.05
CA ILE A 151 -10.20 4.15 10.63
C ILE A 151 -11.05 5.43 10.66
N LEU A 152 -12.25 5.38 10.08
CA LEU A 152 -13.16 6.52 10.02
C LEU A 152 -13.81 6.87 11.36
N THR A 153 -13.76 5.97 12.36
CA THR A 153 -14.33 6.22 13.69
C THR A 153 -13.30 6.37 14.80
N ASP A 154 -12.01 6.23 14.54
CA ASP A 154 -10.96 6.35 15.55
C ASP A 154 -10.47 7.80 15.69
N PRO A 155 -10.83 8.53 16.77
CA PRO A 155 -10.41 9.91 16.98
C PRO A 155 -8.95 10.01 17.47
N SER A 156 -8.30 8.89 17.77
CA SER A 156 -7.00 8.87 18.48
C SER A 156 -5.77 9.05 17.58
N GLN A 157 -5.97 9.22 16.26
CA GLN A 157 -4.90 9.55 15.29
C GLN A 157 -4.82 11.07 14.98
N GLN A 158 -5.69 11.90 15.57
CA GLN A 158 -5.54 13.36 15.54
C GLN A 158 -4.57 13.80 16.63
N ILE A 159 -3.28 13.85 16.29
CA ILE A 159 -2.28 14.64 17.04
C ILE A 159 -2.45 16.11 16.66
#